data_AF-A0A7X7E0E3-F1
#
_entry.id   AF-A0A7X7E0E3-F1
#
_cell.length_a   1.000
_cell.length_b   1.000
_cell.length_c   1.000
_cell.angle_alpha   90.00
_cell.angle_beta   90.00
_cell.angle_gamma   90.00
#
_symmetry.space_group_name_H-M   'P 1'
#
loop_
_entity.id
_entity.type
_entity.pdbx_description
1 polymer ?
#
loop_
_entity_poly.entity_id
_entity_poly.type
_entity_poly.pdbx_seq_one_letter_code
_entity_poly.pdbx_strand_id
1 'polypeptide(L)'
;LGTVFSGGELPQSNPLIALTFDNGPGKSTDSILSILDRYNAQATFFVVGKNALEYPQVLKKIHDKGHEIGNHTLTNRYISVVGSKHLVRNELDSNASIINSICGVETHLFRPPHGWRSPWMMNECRTMNYTVVTWTFNSEDWHNSSAEQIIENVKKHVRPGSVLLFHDRESNGKDKTMDKTLQTLPYVLETLSNQGYKFVSISELKSNVDHYLNNKQTSTLCKKDSRDSKKMAVE
;
A
#
# COMPACT_ATOMS: atom_id res chain seq x y z
N LEU A 1 -17.77 -2.40 9.40
CA LEU A 1 -16.47 -1.69 9.47
C LEU A 1 -16.04 -1.41 8.02
N GLY A 2 -15.45 -0.24 7.72
CA GLY A 2 -14.89 0.00 6.37
C GLY A 2 -13.85 -1.06 6.01
N THR A 3 -13.69 -1.36 4.72
CA THR A 3 -12.79 -2.43 4.27
C THR A 3 -11.34 -2.04 4.54
N VAL A 4 -10.66 -2.82 5.38
CA VAL A 4 -9.22 -2.70 5.60
C VAL A 4 -8.52 -3.74 4.74
N PHE A 5 -7.50 -3.33 4.00
CA PHE A 5 -6.61 -4.22 3.28
C PHE A 5 -5.17 -4.05 3.79
N SER A 6 -4.62 -5.09 4.38
CA SER A 6 -3.22 -5.10 4.86
C SER A 6 -2.29 -5.92 3.97
N GLY A 7 -2.84 -6.62 2.97
CA GLY A 7 -2.24 -7.80 2.34
C GLY A 7 -3.09 -9.04 2.59
N GLY A 8 -2.59 -10.21 2.18
CA GLY A 8 -3.28 -11.48 2.35
C GLY A 8 -2.39 -12.69 2.08
N GLU A 9 -3.00 -13.87 2.01
CA GLU A 9 -2.32 -15.11 1.63
C GLU A 9 -2.45 -15.30 0.11
N LEU A 10 -1.32 -15.53 -0.57
CA LEU A 10 -1.29 -16.07 -1.93
C LEU A 10 -0.43 -17.33 -1.97
N PRO A 11 -0.66 -18.25 -2.92
CA PRO A 11 0.18 -19.42 -3.07
C PRO A 11 1.55 -19.01 -3.64
N GLN A 12 2.60 -19.81 -3.37
CA GLN A 12 3.94 -19.57 -3.90
C GLN A 12 4.01 -19.59 -5.43
N SER A 13 3.04 -20.25 -6.10
CA SER A 13 2.88 -20.23 -7.56
C SER A 13 2.37 -18.89 -8.10
N ASN A 14 1.90 -17.98 -7.24
CA ASN A 14 1.50 -16.62 -7.59
C ASN A 14 2.11 -15.60 -6.59
N PRO A 15 3.44 -15.39 -6.62
CA PRO A 15 4.16 -14.61 -5.60
C PRO A 15 4.04 -13.10 -5.85
N LEU A 16 2.83 -12.56 -5.76
CA LEU A 16 2.59 -11.11 -5.89
C LEU A 16 2.83 -10.40 -4.56
N ILE A 17 3.41 -9.21 -4.60
CA ILE A 17 3.55 -8.30 -3.45
C ILE A 17 3.32 -6.86 -3.88
N ALA A 18 2.91 -6.00 -2.95
CA ALA A 18 2.77 -4.58 -3.20
C ALA A 18 3.85 -3.80 -2.47
N LEU A 19 4.60 -3.00 -3.23
CA LEU A 19 5.55 -2.03 -2.69
C LEU A 19 4.86 -0.67 -2.56
N THR A 20 4.95 -0.06 -1.39
CA THR A 20 4.24 1.19 -1.10
C THR A 20 5.12 2.25 -0.48
N PHE A 21 4.87 3.52 -0.82
CA PHE A 21 5.62 4.68 -0.34
C PHE A 21 4.68 5.72 0.25
N ASP A 22 4.98 6.18 1.47
CA ASP A 22 4.19 7.18 2.18
C ASP A 22 4.90 8.55 2.24
N ASN A 23 4.08 9.59 2.41
CA ASN A 23 4.41 11.01 2.65
C ASN A 23 4.77 11.83 1.42
N GLY A 24 5.22 11.25 0.32
CA GLY A 24 5.64 12.02 -0.84
C GLY A 24 4.52 12.78 -1.56
N PRO A 25 4.86 13.38 -2.70
CA PRO A 25 6.21 13.46 -3.29
C PRO A 25 7.22 14.34 -2.51
N GLY A 26 8.51 14.12 -2.77
CA GLY A 26 9.63 14.88 -2.21
C GLY A 26 10.94 14.66 -2.97
N LYS A 27 12.07 15.12 -2.41
CA LYS A 27 13.40 15.03 -3.07
C LYS A 27 13.83 13.63 -3.50
N SER A 28 13.40 12.59 -2.79
CA SER A 28 13.81 11.21 -3.09
C SER A 28 12.92 10.50 -4.10
N THR A 29 11.72 11.02 -4.36
CA THR A 29 10.72 10.34 -5.19
C THR A 29 11.25 10.03 -6.58
N ASP A 30 11.93 10.97 -7.24
CA ASP A 30 12.49 10.75 -8.60
C ASP A 30 13.58 9.66 -8.64
N SER A 31 14.39 9.59 -7.60
CA SER A 31 15.41 8.54 -7.48
C SER A 31 14.77 7.18 -7.22
N ILE A 32 13.72 7.13 -6.40
CA ILE A 32 12.92 5.93 -6.17
C ILE A 32 12.28 5.45 -7.47
N LEU A 33 11.64 6.34 -8.25
CA LEU A 33 11.07 6.00 -9.55
C LEU A 33 12.12 5.39 -10.50
N SER A 34 13.31 5.98 -10.55
CA SER A 34 14.43 5.47 -11.35
C SER A 34 14.90 4.08 -10.90
N ILE A 35 14.85 3.81 -9.59
CA ILE A 35 15.15 2.48 -9.05
C ILE A 35 14.05 1.49 -9.47
N LEU A 36 12.77 1.83 -9.32
CA LEU A 36 11.64 0.98 -9.68
C LEU A 36 11.66 0.58 -11.17
N ASP A 37 11.98 1.52 -12.06
CA ASP A 37 12.11 1.28 -13.51
C ASP A 37 13.11 0.14 -13.82
N ARG A 38 14.27 0.13 -13.13
CA ARG A 38 15.33 -0.88 -13.36
C ARG A 38 14.87 -2.31 -13.06
N TYR A 39 13.86 -2.46 -12.21
CA TYR A 39 13.31 -3.76 -11.82
C TYR A 39 11.92 -4.01 -12.43
N ASN A 40 11.44 -3.13 -13.32
CA ASN A 40 10.09 -3.17 -13.86
C ASN A 40 9.04 -3.35 -12.75
N ALA A 41 9.24 -2.64 -11.63
CA ALA A 41 8.45 -2.81 -10.42
C ALA A 41 7.33 -1.77 -10.36
N GLN A 42 6.07 -2.23 -10.32
CA GLN A 42 4.95 -1.35 -10.01
C GLN A 42 4.85 -1.12 -8.50
N ALA A 43 4.36 0.06 -8.11
CA ALA A 43 4.26 0.48 -6.72
C ALA A 43 3.02 1.35 -6.52
N THR A 44 2.64 1.57 -5.26
CA THR A 44 1.57 2.50 -4.87
C THR A 44 2.12 3.60 -3.97
N PHE A 45 1.91 4.86 -4.34
CA PHE A 45 2.35 6.04 -3.58
C PHE A 45 1.17 6.65 -2.83
N PHE A 46 1.21 6.65 -1.50
CA PHE A 46 0.25 7.34 -0.64
C PHE A 46 0.71 8.77 -0.39
N VAL A 47 0.14 9.70 -1.14
CA VAL A 47 0.65 11.07 -1.25
C VAL A 47 -0.05 12.02 -0.28
N VAL A 48 0.71 12.95 0.28
CA VAL A 48 0.19 14.04 1.11
C VAL A 48 -0.13 15.23 0.22
N GLY A 49 -1.34 15.78 0.32
CA GLY A 49 -1.81 16.81 -0.62
C GLY A 49 -0.95 18.08 -0.64
N LYS A 50 -0.47 18.54 0.52
CA LYS A 50 0.49 19.67 0.58
C LYS A 50 1.78 19.39 -0.17
N ASN A 51 2.28 18.17 -0.09
CA ASN A 51 3.54 17.77 -0.74
C ASN A 51 3.33 17.60 -2.25
N ALA A 52 2.15 17.12 -2.66
CA ALA A 52 1.73 17.10 -4.06
C ALA A 52 1.67 18.50 -4.69
N LEU A 53 1.20 19.52 -3.95
CA LEU A 53 1.21 20.92 -4.41
C LEU A 53 2.62 21.52 -4.50
N GLU A 54 3.54 21.06 -3.65
CA GLU A 54 4.95 21.46 -3.70
C GLU A 54 5.68 20.81 -4.89
N TYR A 55 5.34 19.56 -5.23
CA TYR A 55 5.96 18.76 -6.28
C TYR A 55 4.94 18.22 -7.31
N PRO A 56 4.16 19.08 -8.00
CA PRO A 56 3.08 18.62 -8.87
C PRO A 56 3.60 17.84 -10.08
N GLN A 57 4.76 18.23 -10.62
CA GLN A 57 5.38 17.55 -11.75
C GLN A 57 5.87 16.14 -11.37
N VAL A 58 6.36 15.97 -10.14
CA VAL A 58 6.79 14.66 -9.64
C VAL A 58 5.57 13.77 -9.43
N LEU A 59 4.48 14.29 -8.86
CA LEU A 59 3.24 13.52 -8.73
C LEU A 59 2.71 13.07 -10.10
N LYS A 60 2.70 13.97 -11.09
CA LYS A 60 2.30 13.63 -12.46
C LYS A 60 3.20 12.54 -13.05
N LYS A 61 4.50 12.60 -12.80
CA LYS A 61 5.47 11.59 -13.24
C LYS A 61 5.26 10.22 -12.58
N ILE A 62 4.88 10.17 -11.30
CA ILE A 62 4.48 8.92 -10.63
C ILE A 62 3.34 8.27 -11.43
N HIS A 63 2.30 9.05 -11.77
CA HIS A 63 1.17 8.56 -12.54
C HIS A 63 1.56 8.13 -13.96
N ASP A 64 2.31 8.95 -14.68
CA ASP A 64 2.71 8.70 -16.08
C ASP A 64 3.59 7.46 -16.24
N LYS A 65 4.28 7.06 -15.18
CA LYS A 65 5.06 5.81 -15.12
C LYS A 65 4.21 4.59 -14.77
N GLY A 66 2.90 4.75 -14.59
CA GLY A 66 1.96 3.66 -14.33
C GLY A 66 1.92 3.21 -12.85
N HIS A 67 2.50 3.97 -11.92
CA HIS A 67 2.35 3.69 -10.50
C HIS A 67 0.96 4.13 -10.02
N GLU A 68 0.44 3.42 -9.01
CA GLU A 68 -0.86 3.73 -8.41
C GLU A 68 -0.71 4.86 -7.39
N ILE A 69 -1.72 5.73 -7.28
CA ILE A 69 -1.75 6.83 -6.31
C ILE A 69 -2.85 6.57 -5.28
N GLY A 70 -2.48 6.63 -4.00
CA GLY A 70 -3.37 6.60 -2.85
C GLY A 70 -3.37 7.93 -2.09
N ASN A 71 -4.41 8.15 -1.29
CA ASN A 71 -4.55 9.33 -0.45
C ASN A 71 -3.84 9.14 0.90
N HIS A 72 -3.04 10.12 1.33
CA HIS A 72 -2.39 10.15 2.66
C HIS A 72 -2.73 11.43 3.44
N THR A 73 -3.98 11.90 3.34
CA THR A 73 -4.49 13.18 3.87
C THR A 73 -3.88 14.43 3.19
N LEU A 74 -4.48 15.58 3.43
CA LEU A 74 -3.96 16.85 2.92
C LEU A 74 -2.68 17.27 3.66
N THR A 75 -2.63 17.06 4.97
CA THR A 75 -1.61 17.69 5.84
C THR A 75 -0.78 16.72 6.68
N ASN A 76 -0.98 15.41 6.52
CA ASN A 76 -0.37 14.35 7.33
C ASN A 76 -0.72 14.42 8.83
N ARG A 77 -1.89 14.98 9.18
CA ARG A 77 -2.35 15.08 10.58
C ARG A 77 -2.90 13.74 11.07
N TYR A 78 -2.81 13.52 12.38
CA TYR A 78 -3.41 12.39 13.10
C TYR A 78 -4.94 12.46 13.15
N ILE A 79 -5.59 12.44 11.99
CA ILE A 79 -7.04 12.62 11.87
C ILE A 79 -7.84 11.51 12.56
N SER A 80 -7.21 10.38 12.94
CA SER A 80 -7.82 9.30 13.71
C SER A 80 -7.95 9.58 15.21
N VAL A 81 -7.25 10.59 15.74
CA VAL A 81 -7.19 10.92 17.19
C VAL A 81 -7.83 12.26 17.48
N VAL A 82 -7.63 13.25 16.61
CA VAL A 82 -8.02 14.65 16.87
C VAL A 82 -9.13 15.18 15.95
N GLY A 83 -9.70 14.32 15.10
CA GLY A 83 -10.63 14.74 14.05
C GLY A 83 -12.08 14.83 14.48
N SER A 84 -12.76 15.89 14.03
CA SER A 84 -14.21 15.84 13.80
C SER A 84 -14.49 15.13 12.47
N LYS A 85 -15.74 14.69 12.26
CA LYS A 85 -16.20 14.21 10.94
C LYS A 85 -15.84 15.19 9.81
N HIS A 86 -16.06 16.49 10.03
CA HIS A 86 -15.75 17.52 9.06
C HIS A 86 -14.26 17.57 8.72
N LEU A 87 -13.38 17.48 9.73
CA LEU A 87 -11.94 17.48 9.49
C LEU A 87 -11.47 16.28 8.67
N VAL A 88 -11.96 15.07 8.98
CA VAL A 88 -11.60 13.84 8.22
C VAL A 88 -12.00 14.00 6.76
N ARG A 89 -13.24 14.41 6.49
CA ARG A 89 -13.71 14.58 5.11
C ARG A 89 -12.91 15.65 4.37
N ASN A 90 -12.68 16.80 5.01
CA ASN A 90 -11.90 17.89 4.41
C ASN A 90 -10.47 17.46 4.04
N GLU A 91 -9.78 16.73 4.92
CA GLU A 91 -8.42 16.25 4.67
C GLU A 91 -8.36 15.23 3.52
N LEU A 92 -9.39 14.39 3.38
CA LEU A 92 -9.46 13.39 2.32
C LEU A 92 -9.91 14.00 0.99
N ASP A 93 -11.01 14.76 0.98
CA ASP A 93 -11.60 15.37 -0.23
C ASP A 93 -10.66 16.41 -0.85
N SER A 94 -9.97 17.21 -0.03
CA SER A 94 -9.00 18.19 -0.54
C SER A 94 -7.83 17.50 -1.24
N ASN A 95 -7.29 16.43 -0.65
CA ASN A 95 -6.20 15.69 -1.27
C ASN A 95 -6.66 14.94 -2.53
N ALA A 96 -7.85 14.33 -2.51
CA ALA A 96 -8.43 13.69 -3.68
C ALA A 96 -8.60 14.69 -4.85
N SER A 97 -9.05 15.91 -4.55
CA SER A 97 -9.18 16.99 -5.53
C SER A 97 -7.82 17.41 -6.11
N ILE A 98 -6.78 17.49 -5.28
CA ILE A 98 -5.40 17.78 -5.73
C ILE A 98 -4.90 16.68 -6.66
N ILE A 99 -5.03 15.41 -6.26
CA ILE A 99 -4.63 14.25 -7.06
C ILE A 99 -5.35 14.27 -8.41
N ASN A 100 -6.66 14.49 -8.43
CA ASN A 100 -7.44 14.57 -9.66
C ASN A 100 -7.00 15.75 -10.54
N SER A 101 -6.78 16.93 -9.97
CA SER A 101 -6.37 18.11 -10.76
C SER A 101 -4.99 17.94 -11.42
N ILE A 102 -4.07 17.23 -10.78
CA ILE A 102 -2.71 17.03 -11.28
C ILE A 102 -2.65 15.83 -12.23
N CYS A 103 -3.25 14.70 -11.85
CA CYS A 103 -3.08 13.42 -12.54
C CYS A 103 -4.30 13.00 -13.39
N GLY A 104 -5.46 13.60 -13.21
CA GLY A 104 -6.69 13.20 -13.90
C GLY A 104 -7.29 11.88 -13.38
N VAL A 105 -6.87 11.41 -12.20
CA VAL A 105 -7.34 10.15 -11.61
C VAL A 105 -8.09 10.38 -10.30
N GLU A 106 -9.09 9.54 -10.06
CA GLU A 106 -9.76 9.42 -8.78
C GLU A 106 -9.20 8.21 -8.01
N THR A 107 -8.89 8.39 -6.72
CA THR A 107 -8.39 7.31 -5.87
C THR A 107 -9.37 6.99 -4.76
N HIS A 108 -9.62 5.70 -4.59
CA HIS A 108 -10.39 5.13 -3.47
C HIS A 108 -9.48 4.41 -2.47
N LEU A 109 -8.17 4.57 -2.56
CA LEU A 109 -7.23 4.07 -1.57
C LEU A 109 -6.87 5.18 -0.58
N PHE A 110 -6.94 4.85 0.70
CA PHE A 110 -6.51 5.74 1.77
C PHE A 110 -5.62 4.98 2.74
N ARG A 111 -4.45 5.54 3.06
CA ARG A 111 -3.64 5.08 4.18
C ARG A 111 -3.64 6.14 5.28
N PRO A 112 -4.08 5.82 6.50
CA PRO A 112 -4.05 6.79 7.59
C PRO A 112 -2.61 7.02 8.06
N PRO A 113 -2.24 8.28 8.38
CA PRO A 113 -0.95 8.57 8.99
C PRO A 113 -0.68 7.66 10.19
N HIS A 114 0.53 7.09 10.23
CA HIS A 114 0.97 6.13 11.25
C HIS A 114 0.15 4.82 11.35
N GLY A 115 -0.74 4.53 10.39
CA GLY A 115 -1.63 3.37 10.44
C GLY A 115 -2.72 3.47 11.52
N TRP A 116 -2.83 4.61 12.20
CA TRP A 116 -3.76 4.81 13.30
C TRP A 116 -5.20 4.90 12.80
N ARG A 117 -6.09 4.17 13.47
CA ARG A 117 -7.49 4.01 13.07
C ARG A 117 -8.38 4.10 14.29
N SER A 118 -9.57 4.67 14.09
CA SER A 118 -10.64 4.70 15.08
C SER A 118 -11.96 4.26 14.42
N PRO A 119 -12.91 3.67 15.17
CA PRO A 119 -14.18 3.20 14.60
C PRO A 119 -14.94 4.29 13.85
N TRP A 120 -14.94 5.53 14.35
CA TRP A 120 -15.60 6.65 13.69
C TRP A 120 -14.90 7.06 12.39
N MET A 121 -13.57 7.17 12.36
CA MET A 121 -12.83 7.50 11.13
C MET A 121 -13.06 6.41 10.07
N MET A 122 -13.04 5.14 10.48
CA MET A 122 -13.35 4.01 9.61
C MET A 122 -14.78 4.06 9.06
N ASN A 123 -15.74 4.57 9.83
CA ASN A 123 -17.10 4.81 9.34
C ASN A 123 -17.12 5.90 8.27
N GLU A 124 -16.41 7.01 8.49
CA GLU A 124 -16.31 8.08 7.48
C GLU A 124 -15.67 7.57 6.19
N CYS A 125 -14.54 6.87 6.28
CA CYS A 125 -13.87 6.24 5.13
C CYS A 125 -14.85 5.36 4.33
N ARG A 126 -15.66 4.54 5.01
CA ARG A 126 -16.70 3.73 4.36
C ARG A 126 -17.73 4.59 3.62
N THR A 127 -18.25 5.65 4.24
CA THR A 127 -19.22 6.54 3.58
C THR A 127 -18.64 7.33 2.42
N MET A 128 -17.31 7.41 2.33
CA MET A 128 -16.57 8.05 1.25
C MET A 128 -16.02 7.03 0.24
N ASN A 129 -16.42 5.76 0.34
CA ASN A 129 -15.97 4.67 -0.52
C ASN A 129 -14.44 4.41 -0.50
N TYR A 130 -13.76 4.73 0.60
CA TYR A 130 -12.34 4.42 0.75
C TYR A 130 -12.11 2.98 1.20
N THR A 131 -11.17 2.30 0.54
CA THR A 131 -10.46 1.15 1.08
C THR A 131 -9.29 1.67 1.91
N VAL A 132 -9.27 1.29 3.19
CA VAL A 132 -8.20 1.66 4.11
C VAL A 132 -7.06 0.67 3.99
N VAL A 133 -5.87 1.14 3.61
CA VAL A 133 -4.71 0.28 3.34
C VAL A 133 -3.69 0.40 4.45
N THR A 134 -3.24 -0.74 4.98
CA THR A 134 -2.10 -0.82 5.93
C THR A 134 -0.98 -1.66 5.31
N TRP A 135 -0.18 -2.37 6.12
CA TRP A 135 0.96 -3.15 5.64
C TRP A 135 1.10 -4.44 6.45
N THR A 136 1.76 -5.44 5.86
CA THR A 136 2.23 -6.65 6.56
C THR A 136 3.72 -6.56 6.92
N PHE A 137 4.48 -5.71 6.23
CA PHE A 137 5.90 -5.50 6.46
C PHE A 137 6.23 -4.01 6.57
N ASN A 138 6.90 -3.62 7.66
CA ASN A 138 7.41 -2.27 7.87
C ASN A 138 8.92 -2.26 7.66
N SER A 139 9.43 -1.46 6.72
CA SER A 139 10.87 -1.34 6.49
C SER A 139 11.61 -0.63 7.61
N GLU A 140 10.93 0.22 8.40
CA GLU A 140 11.57 1.09 9.38
C GLU A 140 12.69 1.96 8.78
N ASP A 141 12.58 2.29 7.49
CA ASP A 141 13.51 3.13 6.74
C ASP A 141 13.65 4.58 7.27
N TRP A 142 12.70 4.99 8.12
CA TRP A 142 12.68 6.26 8.85
C TRP A 142 13.32 6.17 10.25
N HIS A 143 13.65 4.97 10.75
CA HIS A 143 14.21 4.74 12.09
C HIS A 143 15.68 4.25 12.00
N ASN A 144 16.32 3.91 13.11
CA ASN A 144 17.76 3.57 13.21
C ASN A 144 18.17 2.19 12.63
N SER A 145 17.29 1.47 11.94
CA SER A 145 17.59 0.16 11.36
C SER A 145 18.64 0.25 10.25
N SER A 146 19.62 -0.65 10.19
CA SER A 146 20.63 -0.65 9.11
C SER A 146 20.08 -1.23 7.81
N ALA A 147 20.77 -0.98 6.69
CA ALA A 147 20.34 -1.53 5.40
C ALA A 147 20.30 -3.06 5.40
N GLU A 148 21.29 -3.68 6.03
CA GLU A 148 21.43 -5.13 6.19
C GLU A 148 20.28 -5.70 7.02
N GLN A 149 19.91 -5.03 8.12
CA GLN A 149 18.78 -5.44 8.96
C GLN A 149 17.46 -5.42 8.18
N ILE A 150 17.25 -4.40 7.34
CA ILE A 150 16.05 -4.32 6.48
C ILE A 150 16.01 -5.51 5.50
N ILE A 151 17.13 -5.82 4.85
CA ILE A 151 17.24 -6.94 3.90
C ILE A 151 17.01 -8.28 4.60
N GLU A 152 17.58 -8.49 5.79
CA GLU A 152 17.33 -9.69 6.58
C GLU A 152 15.86 -9.83 6.96
N ASN A 153 15.23 -8.74 7.39
CA ASN A 153 13.84 -8.72 7.76
C ASN A 153 12.94 -9.00 6.55
N VAL A 154 13.27 -8.50 5.37
CA VAL A 154 12.58 -8.82 4.12
C VAL A 154 12.62 -10.33 3.87
N LYS A 155 13.80 -10.96 3.90
CA LYS A 155 13.95 -12.40 3.70
C LYS A 155 13.15 -13.22 4.71
N LYS A 156 13.15 -12.78 5.98
CA LYS A 156 12.47 -13.49 7.08
C LYS A 156 10.96 -13.37 7.01
N HIS A 157 10.40 -12.24 6.60
CA HIS A 157 8.97 -11.94 6.82
C HIS A 157 8.13 -11.74 5.56
N VAL A 158 8.74 -11.41 4.41
CA VAL A 158 7.97 -11.20 3.18
C VAL A 158 7.49 -12.53 2.61
N ARG A 159 6.20 -12.58 2.29
CA ARG A 159 5.47 -13.74 1.73
C ARG A 159 4.57 -13.28 0.58
N PRO A 160 4.12 -14.18 -0.32
CA PRO A 160 3.11 -13.86 -1.32
C PRO A 160 1.87 -13.22 -0.68
N GLY A 161 1.44 -12.08 -1.22
CA GLY A 161 0.36 -11.25 -0.70
C GLY A 161 0.80 -10.18 0.31
N SER A 162 2.10 -9.99 0.54
CA SER A 162 2.61 -8.94 1.43
C SER A 162 2.46 -7.53 0.86
N VAL A 163 2.22 -6.58 1.76
CA VAL A 163 2.27 -5.14 1.50
C VAL A 163 3.44 -4.55 2.28
N LEU A 164 4.41 -3.98 1.57
CA LEU A 164 5.66 -3.45 2.11
C LEU A 164 5.58 -1.93 2.23
N LEU A 165 5.80 -1.40 3.43
CA LEU A 165 5.83 0.03 3.72
C LEU A 165 7.26 0.59 3.64
N PHE A 166 7.43 1.62 2.81
CA PHE A 166 8.59 2.52 2.74
C PHE A 166 8.10 3.98 2.72
N HIS A 167 9.04 4.91 2.74
CA HIS A 167 8.75 6.33 2.66
C HIS A 167 9.61 7.00 1.58
N ASP A 168 9.01 7.92 0.81
CA ASP A 168 9.73 8.76 -0.15
C ASP A 168 9.90 10.20 0.33
N ARG A 169 9.40 10.51 1.54
CA ARG A 169 9.63 11.76 2.29
C ARG A 169 9.48 11.54 3.79
N GLU A 170 10.19 12.33 4.61
CA GLU A 170 10.02 12.30 6.07
C GLU A 170 8.63 12.81 6.50
N SER A 171 8.05 12.19 7.53
CA SER A 171 6.73 12.57 8.06
C SER A 171 6.72 13.88 8.85
N ASN A 172 7.88 14.38 9.29
CA ASN A 172 8.02 15.60 10.10
C ASN A 172 7.91 16.91 9.29
N GLY A 173 7.56 16.82 8.00
CA GLY A 173 7.40 17.96 7.10
C GLY A 173 8.70 18.48 6.48
N LYS A 174 9.87 18.00 6.92
CA LYS A 174 11.15 18.35 6.30
C LYS A 174 11.32 17.55 5.02
N ASP A 175 11.55 18.27 3.93
CA ASP A 175 11.89 17.66 2.65
C ASP A 175 13.39 17.37 2.60
N LYS A 176 13.75 16.22 3.18
CA LYS A 176 15.09 15.64 3.17
C LYS A 176 15.11 14.40 2.29
N THR A 177 16.30 14.07 1.82
CA THR A 177 16.53 12.82 1.11
C THR A 177 16.31 11.63 2.05
N MET A 178 15.53 10.65 1.60
CA MET A 178 15.36 9.33 2.21
C MET A 178 16.56 8.43 1.87
N ASP A 179 17.76 8.80 2.35
CA ASP A 179 19.01 8.11 2.01
C ASP A 179 18.95 6.61 2.28
N LYS A 180 18.31 6.21 3.38
CA LYS A 180 18.16 4.80 3.75
C LYS A 180 17.27 4.03 2.78
N THR A 181 16.15 4.61 2.36
CA THR A 181 15.28 4.03 1.34
C THR A 181 16.05 3.89 0.02
N LEU A 182 16.80 4.91 -0.39
CA LEU A 182 17.60 4.87 -1.62
C LEU A 182 18.71 3.81 -1.59
N GLN A 183 19.35 3.60 -0.43
CA GLN A 183 20.38 2.58 -0.26
C GLN A 183 19.79 1.16 -0.22
N THR A 184 18.64 0.96 0.43
CA THR A 184 18.08 -0.38 0.68
C THR A 184 17.21 -0.89 -0.45
N LEU A 185 16.43 -0.02 -1.08
CA LEU A 185 15.42 -0.40 -2.05
C LEU A 185 15.98 -1.26 -3.22
N PRO A 186 17.15 -0.95 -3.82
CA PRO A 186 17.72 -1.80 -4.88
C PRO A 186 17.94 -3.25 -4.42
N TYR A 187 18.49 -3.45 -3.22
CA TYR A 187 18.76 -4.79 -2.70
C TYR A 187 17.49 -5.55 -2.33
N VAL A 188 16.46 -4.85 -1.84
CA VAL A 188 15.14 -5.43 -1.57
C VAL A 188 14.51 -5.90 -2.88
N LEU A 189 14.50 -5.05 -3.91
CA LEU A 189 13.96 -5.38 -5.22
C LEU A 189 14.72 -6.55 -5.86
N GLU A 190 16.06 -6.53 -5.82
CA GLU A 190 16.90 -7.62 -6.34
C GLU A 190 16.63 -8.94 -5.62
N THR A 191 16.63 -8.92 -4.28
CA THR A 191 16.40 -10.11 -3.46
C THR A 191 15.05 -10.75 -3.77
N LEU A 192 13.99 -9.95 -3.85
CA LEU A 192 12.63 -10.44 -4.08
C LEU A 192 12.42 -10.86 -5.53
N SER A 193 13.01 -10.14 -6.50
CA SER A 193 13.00 -10.54 -7.91
C SER A 193 13.67 -11.89 -8.12
N ASN A 194 14.83 -12.12 -7.48
CA ASN A 194 15.55 -13.40 -7.54
C ASN A 194 14.78 -14.56 -6.89
N GLN A 195 13.82 -14.27 -6.02
CA GLN A 195 12.90 -15.25 -5.44
C GLN A 195 11.61 -15.43 -6.26
N GLY A 196 11.49 -14.74 -7.40
CA GLY A 196 10.37 -14.84 -8.33
C GLY A 196 9.18 -13.95 -7.98
N TYR A 197 9.30 -13.05 -6.99
CA TYR A 197 8.21 -12.13 -6.66
C TYR A 197 7.94 -11.14 -7.79
N LYS A 198 6.66 -10.78 -7.95
CA LYS A 198 6.23 -9.69 -8.83
C LYS A 198 5.69 -8.53 -8.01
N PHE A 199 6.07 -7.31 -8.39
CA PHE A 199 5.66 -6.08 -7.74
C PHE A 199 4.45 -5.51 -8.47
N VAL A 200 3.31 -5.44 -7.78
CA VAL A 200 2.03 -5.00 -8.33
C VAL A 200 1.46 -3.85 -7.50
N SER A 201 0.49 -3.14 -8.07
CA SER A 201 -0.29 -2.13 -7.33
C SER A 201 -1.08 -2.75 -6.17
N ILE A 202 -1.54 -1.92 -5.22
CA ILE A 202 -2.41 -2.37 -4.13
C ILE A 202 -3.74 -2.89 -4.67
N SER A 203 -4.34 -2.21 -5.66
CA SER A 203 -5.60 -2.68 -6.26
C SER A 203 -5.45 -4.05 -6.92
N GLU A 204 -4.35 -4.28 -7.65
CA GLU A 204 -4.08 -5.58 -8.26
C GLU A 204 -3.81 -6.68 -7.22
N LEU A 205 -2.99 -6.39 -6.20
CA LEU A 205 -2.73 -7.34 -5.12
C LEU A 205 -4.04 -7.72 -4.41
N LYS A 206 -4.86 -6.74 -4.07
CA LYS A 206 -6.14 -6.95 -3.40
C LYS A 206 -7.07 -7.81 -4.24
N SER A 207 -7.21 -7.53 -5.53
CA SER A 207 -8.04 -8.32 -6.46
C SER A 207 -7.60 -9.79 -6.49
N ASN A 208 -6.29 -10.04 -6.58
CA ASN A 208 -5.73 -11.40 -6.58
C ASN A 208 -5.97 -12.13 -5.26
N VAL A 209 -5.79 -11.45 -4.12
CA VAL A 209 -6.06 -12.01 -2.79
C VAL A 209 -7.54 -12.36 -2.65
N ASP A 210 -8.45 -11.45 -3.00
CA ASP A 210 -9.89 -11.68 -2.91
C ASP A 210 -10.31 -12.87 -3.79
N HIS A 211 -9.81 -12.94 -5.03
CA HIS A 211 -10.07 -14.06 -5.93
C HIS A 211 -9.60 -15.40 -5.37
N TYR A 212 -8.37 -15.44 -4.83
CA TYR A 212 -7.81 -16.66 -4.25
C TYR A 212 -8.62 -17.15 -3.03
N LEU A 213 -8.98 -16.23 -2.12
CA LEU A 213 -9.75 -16.57 -0.92
C LEU A 213 -11.16 -17.07 -1.27
N ASN A 214 -11.83 -16.45 -2.24
CA ASN A 214 -13.15 -16.89 -2.71
C ASN A 214 -13.11 -18.32 -3.28
N ASN A 215 -12.10 -18.64 -4.10
CA ASN A 215 -11.94 -19.99 -4.67
C ASN A 215 -11.59 -21.05 -3.60
N LYS A 216 -10.83 -20.66 -2.56
CA LYS A 216 -10.50 -21.54 -1.43
C LYS A 216 -11.74 -21.88 -0.60
N GLN A 217 -12.66 -20.91 -0.43
CA GLN A 217 -13.92 -21.15 0.28
C GLN A 217 -14.89 -22.04 -0.50
N THR A 218 -15.10 -21.77 -1.80
CA THR A 218 -15.99 -22.59 -2.64
C THR A 218 -15.51 -24.04 -2.76
N SER A 219 -14.21 -24.26 -2.93
CA SER A 219 -13.64 -25.61 -2.97
C SER A 219 -13.76 -26.36 -1.63
N THR A 220 -13.75 -25.65 -0.50
CA THR A 220 -13.96 -26.24 0.82
C THR A 220 -15.42 -26.64 1.04
N LEU A 221 -16.36 -25.79 0.61
CA LEU A 221 -17.80 -26.06 0.66
C LEU A 221 -18.18 -27.28 -0.21
N CYS A 222 -17.74 -27.36 -1.47
CA CYS A 222 -17.99 -28.53 -2.32
C CYS A 222 -17.39 -29.83 -1.76
N LYS A 223 -16.24 -29.76 -1.08
CA LYS A 223 -15.64 -30.93 -0.40
C LYS A 223 -16.40 -31.35 0.86
N LYS A 224 -17.25 -30.49 1.43
CA LYS A 224 -18.09 -30.83 2.58
C LYS A 224 -19.38 -31.50 2.10
N ASP A 225 -20.05 -30.91 1.11
CA ASP A 225 -21.27 -31.47 0.53
C ASP A 225 -21.07 -32.87 -0.06
N SER A 226 -19.93 -33.10 -0.74
CA SER A 226 -19.59 -34.44 -1.29
C SER A 226 -19.26 -35.50 -0.23
N ARG A 227 -18.90 -35.09 1.00
CA ARG A 227 -18.69 -36.01 2.13
C ARG A 227 -20.00 -36.34 2.83
N ASP A 228 -20.90 -35.37 2.94
CA ASP A 228 -22.22 -35.57 3.55
C ASP A 228 -23.14 -36.39 2.62
N SER A 229 -23.08 -36.18 1.30
CA SER A 229 -23.81 -37.02 0.32
C SER A 229 -23.30 -38.47 0.25
N LYS A 230 -22.01 -38.71 0.52
CA LYS A 230 -21.45 -40.07 0.62
C LYS A 230 -21.81 -40.76 1.93
N LYS A 231 -22.13 -40.03 3.00
CA LYS A 231 -22.64 -40.63 4.25
C LYS A 231 -24.11 -41.04 4.15
N MET A 232 -24.92 -40.29 3.40
CA MET A 232 -26.34 -40.62 3.17
C MET A 232 -26.57 -41.77 2.17
N ALA A 233 -25.55 -42.18 1.41
CA ALA A 233 -25.65 -43.26 0.42
C ALA A 233 -25.18 -44.63 0.96
N VAL A 234 -24.93 -44.75 2.27
CA VAL A 234 -24.44 -45.96 2.95
C VAL A 234 -25.43 -46.44 4.03
N GLU A 235 -26.65 -45.90 4.05
CA GLU A 235 -27.81 -46.42 4.79
C GLU A 235 -28.86 -46.93 3.79
#